data_AF-A0A5C7QWS3-F1
#
_entry.id   AF-A0A5C7QWS3-F1
#
_cell.length_a   1.000
_cell.length_b   1.000
_cell.length_c   1.000
_cell.angle_alpha   90.00
_cell.angle_beta   90.00
_cell.angle_gamma   90.00
#
_symmetry.space_group_name_H-M   'P 1'
#
loop_
_entity.id
_entity.type
_entity.pdbx_description
1 polymer ?
#
loop_
_entity_poly.entity_id
_entity_poly.type
_entity_poly.pdbx_seq_one_letter_code
_entity_poly.pdbx_strand_id
1 'polypeptide(L)' 'MKRKVETVMGHTLPEPRITATAIWLILLWVALPVLLVGALLDALVQLVFGVCTGLWCFV' A
#
# COMPACT_ATOMS: atom_id res chain seq x y z
N MET A 1 -4.71 -1.57 -25.30
CA MET A 1 -5.10 -0.16 -25.31
C MET A 1 -3.86 0.67 -25.00
N LYS A 2 -3.18 1.23 -26.01
CA LYS A 2 -1.96 2.04 -25.79
C LYS A 2 -2.38 3.40 -25.22
N ARG A 3 -1.83 3.78 -24.08
CA ARG A 3 -2.14 5.05 -23.41
C ARG A 3 -1.60 6.20 -24.29
N LYS A 4 -2.42 7.21 -24.56
CA LYS A 4 -2.02 8.38 -25.35
C LYS A 4 -0.90 9.12 -24.60
N VAL A 5 0.09 9.62 -25.34
CA VAL A 5 1.12 10.50 -24.79
C VAL A 5 0.44 11.80 -24.40
N GLU A 6 0.29 12.02 -23.09
CA GLU A 6 -0.30 13.23 -22.53
C GLU A 6 0.74 14.34 -22.55
N THR A 7 0.43 15.44 -23.22
CA THR A 7 1.23 16.67 -23.21
C THR A 7 0.71 17.60 -22.12
N VAL A 8 1.57 17.96 -21.16
CA VAL A 8 1.24 18.93 -20.11
C VAL A 8 2.04 20.19 -20.38
N MET A 9 1.35 21.34 -20.51
CA MET A 9 1.98 22.64 -20.76
C MET A 9 2.93 22.69 -21.98
N GLY A 10 2.62 21.91 -23.02
CA GLY A 10 3.47 21.84 -24.22
C GLY A 10 4.72 20.97 -24.07
N HIS A 11 4.86 20.21 -22.97
CA HIS A 11 5.92 19.22 -22.78
C HIS A 11 5.34 17.81 -22.75
N THR A 12 5.97 16.88 -23.48
CA THR A 12 5.64 15.46 -23.45
C THR A 12 6.26 14.83 -22.21
N LEU A 13 5.43 14.35 -21.26
CA LEU A 13 5.96 13.60 -20.14
C LEU A 13 6.38 12.19 -20.60
N PRO A 14 7.52 11.69 -20.12
CA PRO A 14 7.90 10.31 -20.36
C PRO A 14 6.87 9.36 -19.73
N GLU A 15 6.69 8.19 -20.33
CA GLU A 15 5.73 7.21 -19.85
C GLU A 15 6.00 6.82 -18.38
N PRO A 16 4.95 6.61 -17.58
CA PRO A 16 5.11 6.22 -16.18
C PRO A 16 5.86 4.88 -16.09
N ARG A 17 7.05 4.91 -15.48
CA ARG A 17 7.87 3.71 -15.26
C ARG A 17 7.73 3.25 -13.82
N ILE A 18 7.66 1.94 -13.62
CA ILE A 18 7.81 1.35 -12.28
C ILE A 18 9.27 1.56 -11.88
N THR A 19 9.52 2.52 -11.00
CA THR A 19 10.83 2.78 -10.40
C THR A 19 10.87 2.22 -8.98
N ALA A 20 12.06 2.05 -8.42
CA ALA A 20 12.20 1.69 -7.01
C ALA A 20 11.47 2.68 -6.08
N THR A 21 11.51 3.97 -6.42
CA THR A 21 10.77 5.01 -5.70
C THR A 21 9.26 4.81 -5.78
N ALA A 22 8.73 4.41 -6.95
CA ALA A 22 7.29 4.12 -7.09
C ALA A 22 6.87 2.93 -6.21
N ILE A 23 7.69 1.87 -6.14
CA ILE A 23 7.44 0.72 -5.25
C ILE A 23 7.44 1.17 -3.80
N TRP A 24 8.44 1.96 -3.40
CA TRP A 24 8.52 2.53 -2.06
C TRP A 24 7.29 3.36 -1.70
N LEU A 25 6.82 4.20 -2.62
CA LEU A 25 5.60 4.99 -2.42
C LEU A 25 4.38 4.09 -2.23
N ILE A 26 4.22 3.02 -3.02
CA ILE A 26 3.12 2.06 -2.85
C ILE A 26 3.20 1.40 -1.48
N LEU A 27 4.37 0.96 -1.05
CA LEU A 27 4.54 0.35 0.28
C LEU A 27 4.18 1.33 1.40
N LEU A 28 4.66 2.57 1.33
CA LEU A 28 4.44 3.57 2.37
C LEU A 28 3.00 4.11 2.39
N TRP A 29 2.37 4.30 1.23
CA TRP A 29 1.05 4.91 1.14
C TRP A 29 -0.10 3.92 1.06
N VAL A 30 0.14 2.67 0.69
CA VAL A 30 -0.90 1.64 0.55
C VAL A 30 -0.69 0.51 1.53
N ALA A 31 0.49 -0.13 1.51
CA ALA A 31 0.72 -1.28 2.37
C ALA A 31 0.74 -0.89 3.85
N LEU A 32 1.42 0.21 4.22
CA LEU A 32 1.50 0.68 5.60
C LEU A 32 0.13 0.98 6.23
N PRO A 33 -0.78 1.78 5.64
CA PRO A 33 -2.09 2.01 6.26
C PRO A 33 -2.93 0.73 6.33
N VAL A 34 -2.87 -0.15 5.32
CA VAL A 34 -3.57 -1.44 5.37
C VAL A 34 -3.04 -2.30 6.53
N LEU A 35 -1.71 -2.37 6.70
CA LEU A 35 -1.09 -3.10 7.81
C LEU A 35 -1.47 -2.51 9.17
N LEU A 36 -1.46 -1.18 9.31
CA LEU A 36 -1.85 -0.52 10.56
C LEU A 36 -3.31 -0.81 10.92
N VAL A 37 -4.23 -0.65 9.98
CA VAL A 37 -5.66 -0.92 10.21
C VAL A 37 -5.88 -2.40 10.49
N GLY A 38 -5.28 -3.29 9.70
CA GLY A 38 -5.37 -4.74 9.92
C GLY A 38 -4.83 -5.16 11.28
N ALA A 39 -3.65 -4.67 11.67
CA ALA A 39 -3.05 -4.98 12.96
C ALA A 39 -3.90 -4.47 14.15
N LEU A 40 -4.53 -3.30 14.02
CA LEU A 40 -5.46 -2.77 15.02
C LEU A 40 -6.72 -3.65 15.14
N LEU A 41 -7.27 -4.11 14.02
CA LEU A 41 -8.42 -5.01 14.01
C LEU A 41 -8.07 -6.37 14.63
N ASP A 42 -6.91 -6.93 14.29
CA ASP A 42 -6.43 -8.18 14.90
C ASP A 42 -6.28 -8.03 16.42
N ALA A 43 -5.70 -6.91 16.89
CA ALA A 43 -5.57 -6.63 18.31
C ALA A 43 -6.93 -6.51 19.01
N LEU A 44 -7.90 -5.84 18.38
CA LEU A 44 -9.26 -5.72 18.90
C LEU A 44 -9.95 -7.09 19.00
N VAL A 45 -9.82 -7.93 17.98
CA VAL A 45 -10.35 -9.31 17.98
C VAL A 45 -9.69 -10.14 19.08
N GLN A 46 -8.37 -10.03 19.26
CA GLN A 46 -7.65 -10.72 20.35
C GLN A 46 -8.15 -10.29 21.73
N LEU A 47 -8.38 -9.00 21.94
CA LEU A 47 -8.89 -8.47 23.21
C LEU A 47 -10.32 -8.95 23.49
N VAL A 48 -11.16 -9.07 22.47
CA VAL A 48 -12.57 -9.47 22.62
C VAL A 48 -12.73 -10.98 22.77
N PHE A 49 -12.01 -11.77 21.98
CA PHE A 49 -12.21 -13.22 21.88
C PHE A 49 -11.13 -14.03 22.62
N GLY A 50 -10.02 -13.41 23.01
CA GLY A 50 -8.89 -14.09 23.67
C GLY A 50 -8.10 -15.04 22.76
N VAL A 51 -8.32 -15.00 21.45
CA VAL A 51 -7.65 -15.88 20.47
C VAL A 51 -6.62 -15.08 19.70
N CYS A 52 -5.38 -15.57 19.67
CA CYS A 52 -4.33 -15.01 18.82
C CYS A 52 -4.72 -15.16 17.34
N THR A 53 -4.74 -14.04 16.60
CA THR A 53 -4.95 -14.03 15.14
C THR A 53 -4.00 -13.07 14.41
N GLY A 54 -3.70 -13.39 13.14
CA GLY A 54 -3.04 -12.48 12.20
C GLY A 54 -1.56 -12.21 12.48
N LEU A 55 -1.15 -10.94 12.30
CA LEU A 55 0.27 -10.51 12.35
C LEU A 55 0.92 -10.71 13.74
N TRP A 56 0.12 -10.73 14.79
CA TRP A 56 0.60 -10.84 16.17
C TRP A 56 0.94 -12.27 16.61
N CYS A 57 0.59 -13.29 15.81
CA CYS A 57 0.84 -14.70 16.15
C CYS A 57 2.04 -15.29 15.42
N PHE A 58 2.73 -14.49 14.62
CA PHE A 58 3.93 -14.91 13.92
C PHE A 58 5.19 -14.81 14.80
N VAL A 59 5.04 -14.48 16.09
CA VAL A 59 6.12 -14.37 17.10
C VAL A 59 6.14 -15.61 17.98
#